data_AF-A0A8J7ISZ7-F1
#
_entry.id   AF-A0A8J7ISZ7-F1
#
_cell.length_a   1.000
_cell.length_b   1.000
_cell.length_c   1.000
_cell.angle_alpha   90.00
_cell.angle_beta   90.00
_cell.angle_gamma   90.00
#
_symmetry.space_group_name_H-M   'P 1'
#
loop_
_entity.id
_entity.type
_entity.pdbx_description
1 polymer ?
#
loop_
_entity_poly.entity_id
_entity_poly.type
_entity_poly.pdbx_seq_one_letter_code
_entity_poly.pdbx_strand_id
1 'polypeptide(L)' 'MGEAKRRKESLGDRYGKEDKILPWVPITKAQGEQFVKWTTKGAWIGIGLVAAFWVVVRIIGPAFGWWTVS' A
#
# COMPACT_ATOMS: atom_id res chain seq x y z
N MET A 1 7.62 -9.61 26.21
CA MET A 1 6.16 -9.73 26.47
C MET A 1 5.63 -8.67 27.47
N GLY A 2 6.47 -7.96 28.22
CA GLY A 2 6.03 -6.96 29.21
C GLY A 2 5.82 -5.54 28.66
N GLU A 3 6.43 -5.21 27.50
CA GLU A 3 6.32 -3.88 26.89
C GLU A 3 4.94 -3.57 26.30
N ALA A 4 4.19 -4.59 25.90
CA ALA A 4 2.81 -4.43 25.44
C ALA A 4 1.87 -4.09 26.60
N LYS A 5 2.06 -4.72 27.77
CA LYS A 5 1.26 -4.50 28.98
C LYS A 5 1.54 -3.12 29.59
N ARG A 6 2.81 -2.69 29.64
CA ARG A 6 3.18 -1.32 30.08
C ARG A 6 2.68 -0.23 29.13
N ARG A 7 2.72 -0.44 27.81
CA ARG A 7 2.12 0.50 26.83
C ARG A 7 0.61 0.61 27.00
N LYS A 8 -0.06 -0.49 27.32
CA LYS A 8 -1.50 -0.52 27.59
C LYS A 8 -1.88 0.29 28.85
N GLU A 9 -1.08 0.18 29.89
CA GLU A 9 -1.27 0.88 31.16
C GLU A 9 -1.01 2.40 31.05
N SER A 10 0.00 2.82 30.27
CA SER A 10 0.27 4.25 30.03
C SER A 10 -0.76 4.93 29.11
N LEU A 11 -1.40 4.17 28.22
CA LEU A 11 -2.38 4.69 27.25
C LEU A 11 -3.81 4.68 27.78
N GLY A 12 -4.13 3.93 28.85
CA GLY A 12 -5.42 3.96 29.54
C GLY A 12 -6.63 3.90 28.58
N ASP A 13 -7.56 4.83 28.73
CA ASP A 13 -8.76 5.01 27.88
C ASP A 13 -8.49 5.34 26.40
N ARG A 14 -7.23 5.64 26.05
CA ARG A 14 -6.80 5.90 24.67
C ARG A 14 -6.21 4.65 24.01
N TYR A 15 -5.98 3.57 24.76
CA TYR A 15 -5.49 2.32 24.20
C TYR A 15 -6.55 1.67 23.30
N GLY A 16 -6.35 1.75 21.99
CA GLY A 16 -7.31 1.25 20.99
C GLY A 16 -8.32 2.29 20.52
N LYS A 17 -8.21 3.56 20.93
CA LYS A 17 -8.94 4.66 20.27
C LYS A 17 -8.11 5.19 19.12
N GLU A 18 -8.67 5.16 17.91
CA GLU A 18 -8.05 5.73 16.72
C GLU A 18 -7.81 7.23 16.93
N ASP A 19 -6.54 7.62 17.10
CA ASP A 19 -6.14 9.00 17.31
C ASP A 19 -6.56 9.87 16.10
N LYS A 20 -7.67 10.62 16.18
CA LYS A 20 -7.96 11.62 15.14
C LYS A 20 -6.77 12.58 15.03
N ILE A 21 -6.12 12.61 13.86
CA ILE A 21 -4.89 13.40 13.63
C ILE A 21 -5.17 14.90 13.81
N LEU A 22 -6.41 15.33 13.52
CA LEU A 22 -6.89 16.70 13.71
C LEU A 22 -8.35 16.69 14.19
N PRO A 23 -8.72 17.46 15.24
CA PRO A 23 -10.08 17.45 15.80
C PRO A 23 -11.14 18.12 14.92
N TRP A 24 -10.74 18.91 13.91
CA TRP A 24 -11.64 19.67 13.03
C TRP A 24 -11.87 19.01 11.66
N VAL A 25 -11.11 17.95 11.34
CA VAL A 25 -11.26 17.20 10.09
C VAL A 25 -11.80 15.80 10.45
N PRO A 26 -12.94 15.38 9.90
CA PRO A 26 -13.54 14.07 10.18
C PRO A 26 -12.80 12.92 9.46
N ILE A 27 -11.48 13.01 9.31
CA ILE A 27 -10.63 11.94 8.78
C ILE A 27 -9.98 11.24 9.98
N THR A 28 -10.38 10.01 10.25
CA THR A 28 -9.75 9.18 11.28
C THR A 28 -8.39 8.67 10.77
N LYS A 29 -7.42 8.38 11.65
CA LYS A 29 -6.15 7.72 11.23
C LYS A 29 -6.46 6.48 10.38
N ALA A 30 -7.48 5.72 10.76
CA ALA A 30 -7.86 4.50 10.08
C ALA A 30 -8.29 4.72 8.62
N GLN A 31 -9.01 5.81 8.32
CA GLN A 31 -9.35 6.15 6.94
C GLN A 31 -8.11 6.51 6.11
N GLY A 32 -7.18 7.26 6.69
CA GLY A 32 -5.90 7.59 6.05
C GLY A 32 -5.02 6.36 5.83
N GLU A 33 -4.88 5.50 6.84
CA GLU A 33 -4.14 4.24 6.75
C GLU A 33 -4.77 3.28 5.74
N GLN A 34 -6.10 3.19 5.69
CA GLN A 34 -6.81 2.37 4.72
C GLN A 34 -6.62 2.90 3.30
N PHE A 35 -6.67 4.22 3.10
CA PHE A 35 -6.37 4.85 1.81
C PHE A 35 -4.93 4.56 1.37
N VAL A 36 -3.94 4.81 2.23
CA VAL A 36 -2.53 4.54 1.93
C VAL A 36 -2.32 3.06 1.63
N LYS A 37 -2.93 2.15 2.38
CA LYS A 37 -2.86 0.70 2.16
C LYS A 37 -3.45 0.31 0.81
N TRP A 38 -4.59 0.90 0.43
CA TRP A 38 -5.24 0.60 -0.86
C TRP A 38 -4.44 1.16 -2.03
N THR A 39 -4.00 2.41 -1.94
CA THR A 39 -3.17 3.06 -2.97
C THR A 39 -1.81 2.38 -3.11
N THR A 40 -1.17 1.97 -2.02
CA THR A 40 0.08 1.21 -2.05
C THR A 40 -0.12 -0.13 -2.76
N LYS A 41 -1.21 -0.86 -2.45
CA LYS A 41 -1.54 -2.10 -3.18
C LYS A 41 -1.79 -1.83 -4.67
N GLY A 42 -2.51 -0.75 -5.00
CA GLY A 42 -2.74 -0.33 -6.38
C GLY A 42 -1.45 0.00 -7.11
N ALA A 43 -0.49 0.66 -6.45
CA ALA A 43 0.82 0.98 -7.02
C ALA A 43 1.60 -0.29 -7.38
N TRP A 44 1.61 -1.31 -6.51
CA TRP A 44 2.23 -2.60 -6.81
C TRP A 44 1.58 -3.30 -8.01
N ILE A 45 0.26 -3.22 -8.15
CA ILE A 45 -0.46 -3.75 -9.33
C ILE A 45 -0.02 -2.99 -10.59
N GLY A 46 0.06 -1.65 -10.52
CA GLY A 46 0.52 -0.82 -11.63
C GLY A 46 1.94 -1.16 -12.07
N ILE A 47 2.87 -1.30 -11.12
CA ILE A 47 4.25 -1.74 -11.40
C ILE A 47 4.24 -3.13 -12.07
N GLY A 48 3.45 -4.06 -11.54
CA GLY A 48 3.31 -5.41 -12.11
C GLY A 48 2.79 -5.38 -13.54
N LEU A 49 1.79 -4.53 -13.85
CA LEU A 49 1.25 -4.37 -15.20
C LEU A 49 2.28 -3.78 -16.15
N VAL A 50 3.02 -2.74 -15.73
CA VAL A 50 4.07 -2.14 -16.56
C VAL A 50 5.18 -3.15 -16.84
N ALA A 51 5.61 -3.91 -15.83
CA ALA A 51 6.61 -4.96 -16.00
C ALA A 51 6.10 -6.09 -16.92
N ALA A 52 4.85 -6.54 -16.73
CA ALA A 52 4.25 -7.55 -17.59
C ALA A 52 4.15 -7.05 -19.04
N PHE A 53 3.66 -5.83 -19.27
CA PHE A 53 3.61 -5.24 -20.61
C PHE A 53 5.01 -5.15 -21.24
N TRP A 54 6.00 -4.71 -20.48
CA TRP A 54 7.39 -4.69 -20.93
C TRP A 54 7.87 -6.09 -21.37
N VAL A 55 7.60 -7.13 -20.57
CA VAL A 55 7.94 -8.53 -20.92
C VAL A 55 7.23 -8.98 -22.18
N VAL A 56 5.93 -8.71 -22.31
CA VAL A 56 5.16 -9.03 -23.52
C VAL A 56 5.81 -8.37 -24.74
N VAL A 57 6.12 -7.08 -24.64
CA VAL A 57 6.70 -6.34 -25.76
C VAL A 57 8.11 -6.80 -26.10
N ARG A 58 8.93 -7.14 -25.10
CA ARG A 58 10.35 -7.45 -25.30
C ARG A 58 10.64 -8.92 -25.59
N ILE A 59 9.77 -9.83 -25.14
CA ILE A 59 9.98 -11.27 -25.28
C ILE A 59 8.94 -11.86 -26.23
N ILE A 60 7.66 -11.66 -25.95
CA ILE A 60 6.57 -12.24 -26.76
C ILE A 60 6.55 -11.62 -28.15
N GLY A 61 6.66 -10.28 -28.26
CA GLY A 61 6.71 -9.59 -29.56
C GLY A 61 7.76 -10.18 -30.52
N PRO A 62 9.03 -10.28 -30.11
CA PRO A 62 10.08 -10.90 -30.94
C PRO A 62 9.90 -12.40 -31.14
N ALA A 63 9.46 -13.15 -30.12
CA ALA A 63 9.23 -14.59 -30.23
C ALA A 63 8.11 -14.95 -31.22
N PHE A 64 7.09 -14.09 -31.34
CA PHE A 64 6.00 -14.22 -32.31
C PHE A 64 6.29 -13.51 -33.64
N GLY A 65 7.46 -12.87 -33.79
CA GLY A 65 7.89 -12.21 -35.02
C GLY A 65 7.17 -10.90 -35.34
N TRP A 66 6.48 -10.26 -34.38
CA TRP A 66 5.78 -8.99 -34.60
C TRP A 66 6.73 -7.81 -34.83
N TRP A 67 7.93 -7.83 -34.25
CA TRP A 67 9.02 -6.90 -34.57
C TRP A 67 10.35 -7.50 -34.14
N THR A 68 11.43 -7.04 -34.77
CA THR A 68 12.79 -7.46 -34.43
C THR A 68 13.38 -6.50 -33.41
N VAL A 69 14.13 -7.05 -32.46
CA VAL A 69 15.00 -6.25 -31.61
C VAL A 69 16.33 -6.22 -32.34
N SER A 70 16.71 -5.07 -32.90
CA SER A 70 18.09 -4.86 -33.38
C SER A 70 19.07 -4.89 -32.22
#